data_AF-A0A925PIU5-F1
#
_entry.id   AF-A0A925PIU5-F1
#
_cell.length_a   1.000
_cell.length_b   1.000
_cell.length_c   1.000
_cell.angle_alpha   90.00
_cell.angle_beta   90.00
_cell.angle_gamma   90.00
#
_symmetry.space_group_name_H-M   'P 1'
#
loop_
_entity.id
_entity.type
_entity.pdbx_description
1 polymer ?
#
loop_
_entity_poly.entity_id
_entity_poly.type
_entity_poly.pdbx_seq_one_letter_code
_entity_poly.pdbx_strand_id
1 'polypeptide(L)'
;MKSSTAIGPTHKASWFPFTAFLLMNVINIVLYILLDNLWICTLVLGIAVLVFISLRVAAEWERAVVLRLGKYQGLRGPGHFWLIPFIDTVVYWVDQRTIATPFVAEETLTKDTVPVNVDAILFWMVWDPQKAALEVENYREAVAWTAQTALRDVVGRFGLAEILSGREEIDGVLQELIDSRTEPWGITVHSVEIRDVIIPEGLQEAMSREAQAERERRARIILGDAEAELAERFVEASKIYENNPVALQLRAMNILYEGLKDGSGLVIVPSQVAESLNVGTIAAISKEVACFADNVAKKAMEKN
;
A
#
# COMPACT_ATOMS: atom_id res chain seq x y z
N MET A 1 17.97 -21.98 9.84
CA MET A 1 17.08 -22.80 8.99
C MET A 1 15.97 -23.38 9.85
N LYS A 2 14.90 -22.60 10.06
CA LYS A 2 13.70 -23.04 10.75
C LYS A 2 12.68 -23.29 9.65
N SER A 3 12.44 -24.56 9.33
CA SER A 3 11.44 -24.98 8.35
C SER A 3 10.07 -24.54 8.86
N SER A 4 9.62 -23.38 8.38
CA SER A 4 8.26 -22.90 8.57
C SER A 4 7.36 -23.64 7.57
N THR A 5 7.18 -24.94 7.80
CA THR A 5 6.07 -25.70 7.23
C THR A 5 4.78 -25.29 7.94
N ALA A 6 4.37 -24.03 7.72
CA ALA A 6 3.00 -23.59 7.99
C ALA A 6 2.14 -24.15 6.86
N ILE A 7 1.92 -25.47 6.98
CA ILE A 7 0.86 -26.22 6.32
C ILE A 7 -0.41 -25.38 6.47
N GLY A 8 -1.11 -25.18 5.35
CA GLY A 8 -2.24 -24.24 5.18
C GLY A 8 -3.33 -24.36 6.26
N PRO A 9 -4.32 -23.44 6.24
CA PRO A 9 -5.29 -23.28 7.32
C PRO A 9 -5.81 -24.63 7.78
N THR A 10 -5.54 -24.94 9.05
CA THR A 10 -5.96 -26.18 9.68
C THR A 10 -7.48 -26.27 9.54
N HIS A 11 -7.92 -27.29 8.80
CA HIS A 11 -9.33 -27.61 8.60
C HIS A 11 -10.04 -27.56 9.96
N LYS A 12 -10.90 -26.57 10.16
CA LYS A 12 -11.80 -26.58 11.32
C LYS A 12 -12.78 -27.71 11.05
N ALA A 13 -12.61 -28.82 11.76
CA ALA A 13 -13.49 -29.97 11.66
C ALA A 13 -14.94 -29.52 11.77
N SER A 14 -15.67 -29.58 10.65
CA SER A 14 -17.10 -29.32 10.64
C SER A 14 -17.77 -30.29 11.60
N TRP A 15 -18.63 -29.80 12.49
CA TRP A 15 -19.37 -30.66 13.43
C TRP A 15 -20.34 -31.62 12.73
N PHE A 16 -20.70 -31.37 11.47
CA PHE A 16 -21.67 -32.16 10.69
C PHE A 16 -21.36 -33.67 10.60
N PRO A 17 -20.18 -34.13 10.14
CA PRO A 17 -19.84 -35.56 10.14
C PRO A 17 -19.92 -36.16 11.54
N PHE A 18 -19.53 -35.41 12.59
CA PHE A 18 -19.61 -35.88 13.97
C PHE A 18 -21.06 -36.07 14.43
N THR A 19 -21.95 -35.13 14.11
CA THR A 19 -23.39 -35.26 14.42
C THR A 19 -24.06 -36.41 13.67
N ALA A 20 -23.70 -36.64 12.41
CA ALA A 20 -24.21 -37.75 11.61
C ALA A 20 -23.76 -39.12 12.17
N PHE A 21 -22.49 -39.20 12.61
CA PHE A 21 -21.98 -40.39 13.29
C PHE A 21 -22.70 -40.64 14.61
N LEU A 22 -22.91 -39.61 15.44
CA LEU A 22 -23.60 -39.75 16.72
C LEU A 22 -25.04 -40.24 16.51
N LEU A 23 -25.79 -39.66 15.58
CA LEU A 23 -27.15 -40.12 15.24
C LEU A 23 -27.18 -41.56 14.76
N MET A 24 -26.24 -41.97 13.89
CA MET A 24 -26.18 -43.35 13.39
C MET A 24 -25.88 -44.36 14.51
N ASN A 25 -25.04 -43.98 15.48
CA ASN A 25 -24.76 -44.81 16.66
C ASN A 25 -25.97 -44.90 17.60
N VAL A 26 -26.70 -43.80 17.81
CA VAL A 26 -27.95 -43.81 18.60
C VAL A 26 -28.99 -44.72 17.95
N ILE A 27 -29.16 -44.64 16.63
CA ILE A 27 -30.05 -45.53 15.86
C ILE A 27 -29.62 -46.99 16.02
N ASN A 28 -28.32 -47.29 15.97
CA ASN A 28 -27.80 -48.64 16.18
C ASN A 28 -28.12 -49.18 17.59
N ILE A 29 -27.95 -48.35 18.63
CA ILE A 29 -28.27 -48.71 20.03
C ILE A 29 -29.78 -48.99 20.19
N VAL A 30 -30.64 -48.19 19.57
CA VAL A 30 -32.10 -48.42 19.59
C VAL A 30 -32.47 -49.71 18.85
N LEU A 31 -31.83 -49.99 17.72
CA LEU A 31 -32.05 -51.22 16.95
C LEU A 31 -31.60 -52.47 17.73
N TYR A 32 -30.49 -52.37 18.47
CA TYR A 32 -30.00 -53.43 19.36
C TYR A 32 -31.05 -53.80 20.42
N ILE A 33 -31.63 -52.80 21.08
CA ILE A 33 -32.64 -52.99 22.12
C ILE A 33 -33.93 -53.63 21.57
N LEU A 34 -34.26 -53.41 20.30
CA LEU A 34 -35.52 -53.88 19.70
C LEU A 34 -35.44 -55.28 19.09
N LEU A 35 -34.30 -55.64 18.48
CA LEU A 35 -34.13 -56.89 17.72
C LEU A 35 -33.23 -57.93 18.38
N ASP A 36 -32.48 -57.57 19.43
CA ASP A 36 -31.59 -58.45 20.21
C ASP A 36 -30.60 -59.29 19.37
N ASN A 37 -30.28 -58.81 18.17
CA ASN A 37 -29.48 -59.51 17.17
C ASN A 37 -28.10 -58.85 17.04
N LEU A 38 -27.11 -59.42 17.73
CA LEU A 38 -25.73 -58.90 17.79
C LEU A 38 -25.07 -58.72 16.41
N TRP A 39 -25.40 -59.57 15.43
CA TRP A 39 -24.77 -59.59 14.10
C TRP A 39 -25.23 -58.42 13.23
N ILE A 40 -26.46 -57.95 13.43
CA ILE A 40 -27.00 -56.79 12.70
C ILE A 40 -26.33 -55.51 13.23
N CYS A 41 -26.09 -55.43 14.54
CA CYS A 41 -25.47 -54.28 15.16
C CYS A 41 -24.00 -54.08 14.76
N THR A 42 -23.22 -55.16 14.63
CA THR A 42 -21.83 -55.08 14.15
C THR A 42 -21.76 -54.60 12.70
N LEU A 43 -22.68 -55.06 11.86
CA LEU A 43 -22.77 -54.65 10.45
C LEU A 43 -23.17 -53.17 10.33
N VAL A 44 -24.17 -52.71 11.08
CA VAL A 44 -24.60 -51.31 11.09
C VAL A 44 -23.51 -50.39 11.64
N LEU A 45 -22.77 -50.83 12.66
CA LEU A 45 -21.62 -50.09 13.20
C LEU A 45 -20.52 -49.95 12.15
N GLY A 46 -20.19 -51.04 11.44
CA GLY A 46 -19.20 -51.01 10.36
C GLY A 46 -19.58 -50.02 9.25
N ILE A 47 -20.86 -50.00 8.85
CA ILE A 47 -21.36 -49.03 7.86
C ILE A 47 -21.31 -47.60 8.41
N ALA A 48 -21.67 -47.37 9.68
CA ALA A 48 -21.61 -46.04 10.30
C ALA A 48 -20.18 -45.47 10.32
N VAL A 49 -19.18 -46.30 10.63
CA VAL A 49 -17.76 -45.92 10.60
C VAL A 49 -17.31 -45.60 9.18
N LEU A 50 -17.70 -46.42 8.19
CA LEU A 50 -17.36 -46.16 6.79
C LEU A 50 -17.96 -44.84 6.29
N VAL A 51 -19.23 -44.57 6.60
CA VAL A 51 -19.91 -43.31 6.24
C VAL A 51 -19.23 -42.10 6.89
N PHE A 52 -18.80 -42.21 8.15
CA PHE A 52 -18.11 -41.12 8.85
C PHE A 52 -16.75 -40.77 8.23
N ILE A 53 -15.93 -41.77 7.88
CA ILE A 53 -14.63 -41.54 7.23
C ILE A 53 -14.80 -40.93 5.82
N SER A 54 -15.92 -41.28 5.19
CA SER A 54 -16.23 -40.99 3.80
C SER A 54 -16.84 -39.62 3.55
N LEU A 55 -17.57 -39.08 4.53
CA LEU A 55 -18.14 -37.74 4.50
C LEU A 55 -17.07 -36.68 4.82
N ARG A 56 -16.71 -35.88 3.82
CA ARG A 56 -15.88 -34.68 3.99
C ARG A 56 -16.65 -33.46 3.54
N VAL A 57 -16.36 -32.34 4.19
CA VAL A 57 -16.95 -31.03 3.90
C VAL A 57 -15.83 -30.07 3.53
N ALA A 58 -15.95 -29.44 2.37
CA ALA A 58 -15.10 -28.34 1.92
C ALA A 58 -15.84 -27.01 2.14
N ALA A 59 -15.09 -26.00 2.59
CA ALA A 59 -15.60 -24.63 2.63
C ALA A 59 -15.81 -24.07 1.22
N GLU A 60 -16.60 -23.00 1.07
CA GLU A 60 -16.93 -22.41 -0.24
C GLU A 60 -15.68 -21.98 -1.04
N TRP A 61 -14.66 -21.51 -0.32
CA TRP A 61 -13.40 -21.01 -0.87
C TRP A 61 -12.32 -22.09 -1.03
N GLU A 62 -12.58 -23.32 -0.59
CA GLU A 62 -11.63 -24.43 -0.64
C GLU A 62 -11.98 -25.42 -1.74
N ARG A 63 -10.97 -25.86 -2.49
CA ARG A 63 -11.09 -26.96 -3.45
C ARG A 63 -10.19 -28.11 -3.00
N ALA A 64 -10.76 -29.31 -2.97
CA ALA A 64 -10.04 -30.52 -2.61
C ALA A 64 -9.59 -31.24 -3.88
N VAL A 65 -8.28 -31.48 -3.99
CA VAL A 65 -7.70 -32.27 -5.08
C VAL A 65 -7.69 -33.74 -4.68
N VAL A 66 -8.48 -34.55 -5.37
CA VAL A 66 -8.66 -35.97 -5.06
C VAL A 66 -7.86 -36.83 -6.03
N LEU A 67 -7.01 -37.69 -5.45
CA LEU A 67 -6.34 -38.76 -6.18
C LEU A 67 -7.01 -40.10 -5.86
N ARG A 68 -7.13 -40.96 -6.88
CA ARG A 68 -7.60 -42.33 -6.76
C ARG A 68 -6.46 -43.26 -7.13
N LEU A 69 -5.94 -44.01 -6.16
CA LEU A 69 -4.77 -44.91 -6.36
C LEU A 69 -3.61 -44.22 -7.11
N GLY A 70 -3.35 -42.94 -6.79
CA GLY A 70 -2.31 -42.12 -7.42
C GLY A 70 -2.67 -41.49 -8.77
N LYS A 71 -3.86 -41.75 -9.33
CA LYS A 71 -4.35 -41.04 -10.54
C LYS A 71 -5.25 -39.87 -10.17
N TYR A 72 -5.11 -38.77 -10.89
CA TYR A 72 -6.01 -37.63 -10.74
C TYR A 72 -7.44 -38.00 -11.16
N GLN A 73 -8.41 -37.86 -10.25
CA GLN A 73 -9.81 -38.19 -10.52
C GLN A 73 -10.64 -36.94 -10.85
N GLY A 74 -10.31 -35.79 -10.23
CA GLY A 74 -11.04 -34.55 -10.43
C GLY A 74 -10.96 -33.60 -9.23
N LEU A 75 -11.36 -32.35 -9.47
CA LEU A 75 -11.57 -31.33 -8.45
C LEU A 75 -12.92 -31.54 -7.77
N ARG A 76 -12.95 -31.66 -6.44
CA ARG A 76 -14.21 -31.64 -5.68
C ARG A 76 -14.49 -30.20 -5.24
N GLY A 77 -15.67 -29.72 -5.64
CA GLY A 77 -16.16 -28.38 -5.31
C GLY A 77 -16.66 -28.26 -3.87
N PRO A 78 -17.11 -27.05 -3.49
CA PRO A 78 -17.53 -26.74 -2.13
C PRO A 78 -18.77 -27.52 -1.71
N GLY A 79 -18.90 -27.76 -0.40
CA GLY A 79 -20.00 -28.51 0.19
C GLY A 79 -19.65 -29.94 0.59
N HIS A 80 -20.66 -30.79 0.67
CA HIS A 80 -20.52 -32.17 1.12
C HIS A 80 -20.13 -33.06 -0.06
N PHE A 81 -19.04 -33.79 0.08
CA PHE A 81 -18.62 -34.73 -0.94
C PHE A 81 -18.27 -36.09 -0.34
N TRP A 82 -18.59 -37.12 -1.12
CA TRP A 82 -18.39 -38.52 -0.76
C TRP A 82 -17.04 -38.99 -1.32
N LEU A 83 -16.17 -39.50 -0.44
CA LEU A 83 -14.89 -40.11 -0.80
C LEU A 83 -14.90 -41.58 -0.44
N ILE A 84 -14.52 -42.47 -1.35
CA ILE A 84 -14.47 -43.89 -1.00
C ILE A 84 -13.26 -44.08 -0.07
N PRO A 85 -13.47 -44.46 1.21
CA PRO A 85 -12.35 -44.67 2.13
C PRO A 85 -11.44 -45.77 1.57
N PHE A 86 -10.13 -45.64 1.77
CA PHE A 86 -9.04 -46.49 1.25
C PHE A 86 -8.61 -46.29 -0.21
N ILE A 87 -9.51 -45.90 -1.14
CA ILE A 87 -9.16 -45.76 -2.56
C ILE A 87 -8.89 -44.30 -2.93
N ASP A 88 -9.71 -43.39 -2.40
CA ASP A 88 -9.64 -41.97 -2.70
C ASP A 88 -8.87 -41.24 -1.57
N THR A 89 -7.84 -40.47 -1.93
CA THR A 89 -7.06 -39.64 -1.01
C THR A 89 -7.16 -38.17 -1.41
N VAL A 90 -7.40 -37.30 -0.43
CA VAL A 90 -7.29 -35.85 -0.61
C VAL A 90 -5.84 -35.47 -0.31
N VAL A 91 -5.13 -34.98 -1.32
CA VAL A 91 -3.70 -34.63 -1.15
C VAL A 91 -3.54 -33.18 -0.71
N TYR A 92 -4.27 -32.27 -1.36
CA TYR A 92 -4.17 -30.84 -1.10
C TYR A 92 -5.53 -30.18 -1.00
N TRP A 93 -5.63 -29.26 -0.03
CA TRP A 93 -6.70 -28.28 0.09
C TRP A 93 -6.16 -26.96 -0.42
N VAL A 94 -6.73 -26.48 -1.51
CA VAL A 94 -6.29 -25.25 -2.16
C VAL A 94 -7.33 -24.19 -1.87
N ASP A 95 -6.90 -23.12 -1.21
CA ASP A 95 -7.70 -21.91 -1.03
C ASP A 95 -7.60 -21.06 -2.30
N GLN A 96 -8.76 -20.68 -2.86
CA GLN A 96 -8.83 -19.85 -4.07
C GLN A 96 -8.85 -18.34 -3.75
N ARG A 97 -8.81 -17.95 -2.48
CA ARG A 97 -8.76 -16.52 -2.10
C ARG A 97 -7.44 -15.87 -2.50
N THR A 98 -7.47 -14.54 -2.63
CA THR A 98 -6.26 -13.74 -2.76
C THR A 98 -5.41 -13.87 -1.49
N ILE A 99 -4.16 -14.26 -1.68
CA ILE A 99 -3.15 -14.40 -0.63
C ILE A 99 -2.14 -13.26 -0.82
N ALA A 100 -1.83 -12.57 0.28
CA ALA A 100 -0.74 -11.60 0.34
C ALA A 100 0.52 -12.30 0.85
N THR A 101 1.59 -12.29 0.06
CA THR A 101 2.90 -12.86 0.45
C THR A 101 3.97 -11.77 0.39
N PRO A 102 4.56 -11.37 1.53
CA PRO A 102 5.69 -10.46 1.53
C PRO A 102 6.96 -11.18 1.07
N PHE A 103 7.82 -10.47 0.34
CA PHE A 103 9.12 -10.98 -0.10
C PHE A 103 10.14 -9.83 -0.16
N VAL A 104 11.42 -10.18 -0.05
CA VAL A 104 12.52 -9.22 0.08
C VAL A 104 13.67 -9.62 -0.84
N ALA A 105 14.29 -8.62 -1.48
CA ALA A 105 15.54 -8.78 -2.20
C ALA A 105 16.66 -8.06 -1.45
N GLU A 106 17.51 -8.84 -0.78
CA GLU A 106 18.67 -8.34 -0.02
C GLU A 106 19.89 -8.17 -0.92
N GLU A 107 20.66 -7.11 -0.67
CA GLU A 107 21.95 -6.80 -1.30
C GLU A 107 21.91 -6.87 -2.84
N THR A 108 20.85 -6.33 -3.43
CA THR A 108 20.72 -6.25 -4.89
C THR A 108 21.36 -4.98 -5.42
N LEU A 109 22.15 -5.13 -6.48
CA LEU A 109 22.74 -3.99 -7.18
C LEU A 109 21.75 -3.50 -8.23
N THR A 110 21.46 -2.21 -8.18
CA THR A 110 20.74 -1.50 -9.26
C THR A 110 21.61 -1.38 -10.51
N LYS A 111 21.01 -0.91 -11.61
CA LYS A 111 21.75 -0.56 -12.84
C LYS A 111 22.91 0.40 -12.61
N ASP A 112 22.78 1.28 -11.61
CA ASP A 112 23.79 2.28 -11.23
C ASP A 112 24.83 1.73 -10.25
N THR A 113 24.90 0.41 -10.06
CA THR A 113 25.82 -0.27 -9.14
C THR A 113 25.65 0.13 -7.66
N VAL A 114 24.48 0.65 -7.30
CA VAL A 114 24.16 0.98 -5.90
C VAL A 114 23.53 -0.24 -5.22
N PRO A 115 24.06 -0.69 -4.07
CA PRO A 115 23.42 -1.72 -3.27
C PRO A 115 22.16 -1.18 -2.60
N VAL A 116 21.04 -1.88 -2.79
CA VAL A 116 19.75 -1.56 -2.19
C VAL A 116 19.08 -2.82 -1.65
N ASN A 117 18.32 -2.66 -0.58
CA ASN A 117 17.39 -3.68 -0.09
C ASN A 117 15.97 -3.24 -0.45
N VAL A 118 15.22 -4.12 -1.13
CA VAL A 118 13.87 -3.81 -1.61
C VAL A 118 12.88 -4.78 -1.01
N ASP A 119 11.84 -4.21 -0.41
CA ASP A 119 10.72 -4.94 0.19
C ASP A 119 9.47 -4.78 -0.68
N ALA A 120 8.78 -5.89 -0.96
CA ALA A 120 7.57 -5.89 -1.77
C ALA A 120 6.53 -6.90 -1.26
N ILE A 121 5.27 -6.70 -1.66
CA ILE A 121 4.15 -7.57 -1.34
C ILE A 121 3.50 -8.06 -2.64
N LEU A 122 3.31 -9.37 -2.73
CA LEU A 122 2.64 -10.03 -3.85
C LEU A 122 1.20 -10.36 -3.48
N PHE A 123 0.24 -9.90 -4.29
CA PHE A 123 -1.15 -10.32 -4.22
C PHE A 123 -1.45 -11.31 -5.35
N TRP A 124 -1.75 -12.55 -5.00
CA TRP A 124 -1.96 -13.63 -5.97
C TRP A 124 -3.08 -14.56 -5.53
N MET A 125 -3.68 -15.28 -6.47
CA MET A 125 -4.70 -16.29 -6.19
C MET A 125 -4.47 -17.54 -7.05
N VAL A 126 -4.97 -18.68 -6.58
CA VAL A 126 -4.94 -19.92 -7.38
C VAL A 126 -6.18 -19.99 -8.25
N TRP A 127 -6.00 -19.80 -9.57
CA TRP A 127 -7.07 -19.90 -10.55
C TRP A 127 -7.42 -21.36 -10.85
N ASP A 128 -6.40 -22.19 -11.09
CA ASP A 128 -6.55 -23.63 -11.37
C ASP A 128 -5.91 -24.48 -10.26
N PRO A 129 -6.71 -25.00 -9.31
CA PRO A 129 -6.19 -25.82 -8.21
C PRO A 129 -5.65 -27.17 -8.67
N GLN A 130 -6.02 -27.67 -9.85
CA GLN A 130 -5.49 -28.92 -10.36
C GLN A 130 -4.02 -28.75 -10.73
N LYS A 131 -3.71 -27.71 -11.51
CA LYS A 131 -2.33 -27.40 -11.91
C LYS A 131 -1.45 -27.08 -10.71
N ALA A 132 -1.96 -26.25 -9.79
CA ALA A 132 -1.21 -25.85 -8.60
C ALA A 132 -0.81 -27.04 -7.69
N ALA A 133 -1.61 -28.11 -7.69
CA ALA A 133 -1.34 -29.31 -6.89
C ALA A 133 -0.51 -30.38 -7.61
N LEU A 134 -0.52 -30.41 -8.95
CA LEU A 134 0.15 -31.44 -9.74
C LEU A 134 1.49 -30.98 -10.32
N GLU A 135 1.65 -29.70 -10.59
CA GLU A 135 2.84 -29.16 -11.26
C GLU A 135 3.92 -28.70 -10.28
N VAL A 136 3.54 -28.35 -9.04
CA VAL A 136 4.47 -27.86 -8.02
C VAL A 136 4.18 -28.53 -6.67
N GLU A 137 5.23 -28.99 -5.99
CA GLU A 137 5.12 -29.61 -4.66
C GLU A 137 4.62 -28.62 -3.60
N ASN A 138 5.26 -27.45 -3.52
CA ASN A 138 4.87 -26.36 -2.64
C ASN A 138 4.73 -25.05 -3.43
N TYR A 139 3.53 -24.82 -3.96
CA TYR A 139 3.23 -23.64 -4.78
C TYR A 139 3.47 -22.32 -4.03
N ARG A 140 3.27 -22.25 -2.71
CA ARG A 140 3.49 -21.01 -1.93
C ARG A 140 4.96 -20.62 -1.89
N GLU A 141 5.84 -21.58 -1.64
CA GLU A 141 7.29 -21.34 -1.62
C GLU A 141 7.83 -21.07 -3.03
N ALA A 142 7.37 -21.82 -4.03
CA ALA A 142 7.78 -21.62 -5.41
C ALA A 142 7.41 -20.22 -5.94
N VAL A 143 6.22 -19.72 -5.63
CA VAL A 143 5.80 -18.36 -5.96
C VAL A 143 6.69 -17.33 -5.24
N ALA A 144 6.98 -17.52 -3.95
CA ALA A 144 7.84 -16.61 -3.20
C ALA A 144 9.27 -16.53 -3.79
N TRP A 145 9.88 -17.66 -4.14
CA TRP A 145 11.20 -17.69 -4.80
C TRP A 145 11.17 -17.07 -6.20
N THR A 146 10.09 -17.30 -6.95
CA THR A 146 9.91 -16.73 -8.28
C THR A 146 9.79 -15.21 -8.20
N ALA A 147 9.01 -14.69 -7.25
CA ALA A 147 8.87 -13.28 -6.98
C ALA A 147 10.19 -12.64 -6.54
N GLN A 148 10.92 -13.29 -5.63
CA GLN A 148 12.23 -12.81 -5.20
C GLN A 148 13.24 -12.73 -6.36
N THR A 149 13.26 -13.75 -7.22
CA THR A 149 14.14 -13.79 -8.39
C THR A 149 13.74 -12.74 -9.42
N ALA A 150 12.44 -12.56 -9.66
CA ALA A 150 11.92 -11.53 -10.56
C ALA A 150 12.24 -10.12 -10.06
N LEU A 151 12.09 -9.86 -8.75
CA LEU A 151 12.45 -8.59 -8.15
C LEU A 151 13.94 -8.29 -8.28
N ARG A 152 14.81 -9.27 -8.04
CA ARG A 152 16.26 -9.10 -8.23
C ARG A 152 16.63 -8.77 -9.67
N ASP A 153 15.96 -9.38 -10.65
CA ASP A 153 16.15 -9.11 -12.08
C ASP A 153 15.67 -7.70 -12.44
N VAL A 154 14.46 -7.31 -12.02
CA VAL A 154 13.89 -5.99 -12.26
C VAL A 154 14.74 -4.88 -11.64
N VAL A 155 15.12 -5.01 -10.36
CA VAL A 155 15.97 -4.03 -9.68
C VAL A 155 17.31 -3.84 -10.41
N GLY A 156 17.88 -4.90 -10.99
CA GLY A 156 19.12 -4.80 -11.78
C GLY A 156 18.96 -4.10 -13.13
N ARG A 157 17.74 -4.03 -13.68
CA ARG A 157 17.44 -3.38 -14.98
C ARG A 157 17.15 -1.89 -14.83
N PHE A 158 16.63 -1.45 -13.68
CA PHE A 158 16.25 -0.06 -13.43
C PHE A 158 17.32 0.68 -12.60
N GLY A 159 17.40 2.00 -12.81
CA GLY A 159 18.23 2.89 -12.01
C GLY A 159 17.61 3.20 -10.64
N LEU A 160 18.42 3.69 -9.70
CA LEU A 160 17.93 4.03 -8.36
C LEU A 160 16.85 5.13 -8.39
N ALA A 161 17.06 6.16 -9.21
CA ALA A 161 16.11 7.26 -9.34
C ALA A 161 14.77 6.81 -9.94
N GLU A 162 14.80 5.88 -10.89
CA GLU A 162 13.60 5.27 -11.50
C GLU A 162 12.82 4.47 -10.46
N ILE A 163 13.51 3.65 -9.64
CA ILE A 163 12.90 2.90 -8.54
C ILE A 163 12.23 3.81 -7.50
N LEU A 164 12.81 4.98 -7.24
CA LEU A 164 12.27 5.94 -6.26
C LEU A 164 11.10 6.78 -6.81
N SER A 165 11.08 7.08 -8.11
CA SER A 165 10.11 8.02 -8.71
C SER A 165 9.01 7.36 -9.56
N GLY A 166 9.28 6.22 -10.18
CA GLY A 166 8.42 5.54 -11.15
C GLY A 166 7.93 4.17 -10.68
N ARG A 167 7.30 4.10 -9.50
CA ARG A 167 6.85 2.80 -8.92
C ARG A 167 5.80 2.09 -9.76
N GLU A 168 4.84 2.81 -10.33
CA GLU A 168 3.73 2.23 -11.12
C GLU A 168 4.23 1.45 -12.35
N GLU A 169 5.26 1.95 -13.04
CA GLU A 169 5.85 1.28 -14.20
C GLU A 169 6.57 -0.01 -13.79
N ILE A 170 7.31 0.03 -12.68
CA ILE A 170 8.08 -1.11 -12.17
C ILE A 170 7.14 -2.19 -11.64
N ASP A 171 6.09 -1.80 -10.92
CA ASP A 171 5.06 -2.71 -10.41
C ASP A 171 4.39 -3.48 -11.56
N GLY A 172 4.09 -2.79 -12.67
CA GLY A 172 3.53 -3.41 -13.89
C GLY A 172 4.49 -4.42 -14.55
N VAL A 173 5.76 -4.05 -14.72
CA VAL A 173 6.79 -4.95 -15.28
C VAL A 173 7.01 -6.17 -14.39
N LEU A 174 7.03 -5.96 -13.06
CA LEU A 174 7.21 -7.04 -12.09
C LEU A 174 6.01 -7.98 -12.07
N GLN A 175 4.78 -7.44 -12.16
CA GLN A 175 3.56 -8.23 -12.29
C GLN A 175 3.61 -9.14 -13.53
N GLU A 176 3.89 -8.60 -14.71
CA GLU A 176 3.95 -9.37 -15.96
C GLU A 176 5.03 -10.47 -15.91
N LEU A 177 6.20 -10.15 -15.34
CA LEU A 177 7.30 -11.09 -15.22
C LEU A 177 7.00 -12.24 -14.24
N ILE A 178 6.30 -11.97 -13.13
CA ILE A 178 5.91 -13.03 -12.19
C ILE A 178 4.77 -13.85 -12.79
N ASP A 179 3.75 -13.20 -13.34
CA ASP A 179 2.56 -13.88 -13.89
C ASP A 179 2.95 -14.87 -15.00
N SER A 180 3.81 -14.45 -15.94
CA SER A 180 4.32 -15.33 -17.00
C SER A 180 5.09 -16.56 -16.51
N ARG A 181 5.71 -16.49 -15.32
CA ARG A 181 6.41 -17.63 -14.70
C ARG A 181 5.46 -18.50 -13.86
N THR A 182 4.40 -17.94 -13.30
CA THR A 182 3.47 -18.64 -12.41
C THR A 182 2.22 -19.19 -13.12
N GLU A 183 1.92 -18.71 -14.33
CA GLU A 183 0.79 -19.17 -15.15
C GLU A 183 0.78 -20.69 -15.39
N PRO A 184 1.92 -21.37 -15.69
CA PRO A 184 1.93 -22.82 -15.83
C PRO A 184 1.31 -23.51 -14.62
N TRP A 185 1.67 -23.05 -13.42
CA TRP A 185 1.21 -23.61 -12.15
C TRP A 185 -0.26 -23.31 -11.82
N GLY A 186 -0.99 -22.60 -12.68
CA GLY A 186 -2.40 -22.25 -12.43
C GLY A 186 -2.58 -21.13 -11.40
N ILE A 187 -1.56 -20.29 -11.24
CA ILE A 187 -1.54 -19.17 -10.29
C ILE A 187 -1.56 -17.86 -11.07
N THR A 188 -2.44 -16.95 -10.67
CA THR A 188 -2.58 -15.62 -11.29
C THR A 188 -2.17 -14.55 -10.30
N VAL A 189 -1.37 -13.60 -10.77
CA VAL A 189 -0.94 -12.44 -9.97
C VAL A 189 -1.89 -11.27 -10.22
N HIS A 190 -2.44 -10.69 -9.16
CA HIS A 190 -3.32 -9.51 -9.25
C HIS A 190 -2.54 -8.21 -9.28
N SER A 191 -1.60 -8.05 -8.35
CA SER A 191 -0.76 -6.87 -8.24
C SER A 191 0.49 -7.18 -7.43
N VAL A 192 1.53 -6.40 -7.70
CA VAL A 192 2.75 -6.35 -6.91
C VAL A 192 2.91 -4.91 -6.43
N GLU A 193 3.23 -4.73 -5.15
CA GLU A 193 3.44 -3.41 -4.59
C GLU A 193 4.80 -3.35 -3.91
N ILE A 194 5.70 -2.49 -4.40
CA ILE A 194 6.95 -2.19 -3.70
C ILE A 194 6.64 -1.33 -2.49
N ARG A 195 6.97 -1.84 -1.30
CA ARG A 195 6.76 -1.17 -0.03
C ARG A 195 7.87 -0.16 0.22
N ASP A 196 9.07 -0.66 0.48
CA ASP A 196 10.20 0.15 0.94
C ASP A 196 11.48 -0.18 0.16
N VAL A 197 12.34 0.83 0.01
CA VAL A 197 13.67 0.73 -0.62
C VAL A 197 14.68 1.34 0.33
N ILE A 198 15.52 0.49 0.92
CA ILE A 198 16.54 0.90 1.89
C ILE A 198 17.87 1.08 1.15
N ILE A 199 18.41 2.29 1.25
CA ILE A 199 19.66 2.73 0.63
C ILE A 199 20.70 2.90 1.76
N PRO A 200 21.99 2.62 1.55
CA PRO A 200 23.03 2.89 2.55
C PRO A 200 23.07 4.37 2.97
N GLU A 201 23.21 4.64 4.27
CA GLU A 201 23.16 5.99 4.87
C GLU A 201 24.14 6.98 4.21
N GLY A 202 25.36 6.53 3.90
CA GLY A 202 26.38 7.37 3.27
C GLY A 202 25.97 7.91 1.89
N LEU A 203 25.23 7.13 1.10
CA LEU A 203 24.71 7.60 -0.19
C LEU A 203 23.47 8.47 0.01
N GLN A 204 22.60 8.12 0.96
CA GLN A 204 21.40 8.88 1.27
C GLN A 204 21.74 10.34 1.65
N GLU A 205 22.78 10.55 2.46
CA GLU A 205 23.26 11.89 2.80
C GLU A 205 23.78 12.67 1.58
N ALA A 206 24.56 12.00 0.72
CA ALA A 206 25.11 12.62 -0.49
C ALA A 206 24.00 13.04 -1.47
N MET A 207 23.03 12.16 -1.72
CA MET A 207 21.87 12.44 -2.56
C MET A 207 20.99 13.54 -1.98
N SER A 208 20.78 13.55 -0.66
CA SER A 208 20.02 14.61 0.02
C SER A 208 20.69 15.98 -0.17
N ARG A 209 22.03 16.04 -0.03
CA ARG A 209 22.80 17.27 -0.26
C ARG A 209 22.75 17.72 -1.72
N GLU A 210 22.88 16.80 -2.67
CA GLU A 210 22.76 17.08 -4.10
C GLU A 210 21.36 17.59 -4.46
N ALA A 211 20.31 16.91 -3.98
CA ALA A 211 18.93 17.32 -4.20
C ALA A 211 18.63 18.69 -3.60
N GLN A 212 19.18 19.01 -2.44
CA GLN A 212 19.03 20.33 -1.82
C GLN A 212 19.73 21.41 -2.65
N ALA A 213 20.96 21.16 -3.11
CA ALA A 213 21.69 22.10 -3.97
C ALA A 213 20.98 22.34 -5.30
N GLU A 214 20.43 21.29 -5.92
CA GLU A 214 19.66 21.39 -7.15
C GLU A 214 18.33 22.13 -6.93
N ARG A 215 17.64 21.90 -5.81
CA ARG A 215 16.43 22.66 -5.43
C ARG A 215 16.74 24.13 -5.20
N GLU A 216 17.82 24.47 -4.51
CA GLU A 216 18.24 25.86 -4.30
C GLU A 216 18.65 26.54 -5.61
N ARG A 217 19.33 25.81 -6.50
CA ARG A 217 19.64 26.29 -7.85
C ARG A 217 18.36 26.58 -8.64
N ARG A 218 17.42 25.64 -8.67
CA ARG A 218 16.13 25.80 -9.36
C ARG A 218 15.32 26.96 -8.77
N ALA A 219 15.27 27.08 -7.44
CA ALA A 219 14.60 28.19 -6.78
C ALA A 219 15.20 29.55 -7.18
N ARG A 220 16.53 29.66 -7.27
CA ARG A 220 17.20 30.88 -7.73
C ARG A 220 16.92 31.21 -9.19
N ILE A 221 16.86 30.22 -10.07
CA ILE A 221 16.51 30.43 -11.48
C ILE A 221 15.07 30.94 -11.57
N ILE A 222 14.13 30.26 -10.90
CA ILE A 222 12.72 30.67 -10.88
C ILE A 222 12.55 32.09 -10.33
N LEU A 223 13.28 32.44 -9.27
CA LEU A 223 13.23 33.78 -8.69
C LEU A 223 13.81 34.83 -9.65
N GLY A 224 14.93 34.55 -10.32
CA GLY A 224 15.49 35.44 -11.33
C GLY A 224 14.55 35.65 -12.52
N ASP A 225 13.92 34.57 -13.00
CA ASP A 225 12.93 34.64 -14.09
C ASP A 225 11.69 35.44 -13.65
N ALA A 226 11.21 35.23 -12.42
CA ALA A 226 10.11 35.99 -11.85
C ALA A 226 10.46 37.48 -11.68
N GLU A 227 11.68 37.82 -11.23
CA GLU A 227 12.13 39.21 -11.13
C GLU A 227 12.20 39.89 -12.50
N ALA A 228 12.67 39.18 -13.53
CA ALA A 228 12.68 39.68 -14.89
C ALA A 228 11.27 39.95 -15.43
N GLU A 229 10.34 39.01 -15.23
CA GLU A 229 8.93 39.18 -15.60
C GLU A 229 8.28 40.34 -14.83
N LEU A 230 8.51 40.44 -13.52
CA LEU A 230 8.00 41.53 -12.69
C LEU A 230 8.52 42.90 -13.14
N ALA A 231 9.80 43.00 -13.51
CA ALA A 231 10.38 44.24 -14.01
C ALA A 231 9.69 44.71 -15.31
N GLU A 232 9.41 43.78 -16.23
CA GLU A 232 8.68 44.07 -17.47
C GLU A 232 7.26 44.58 -17.16
N ARG A 233 6.54 43.90 -16.27
CA ARG A 233 5.20 44.32 -15.83
C ARG A 233 5.20 45.67 -15.14
N PHE A 234 6.24 46.02 -14.40
CA PHE A 234 6.36 47.35 -13.79
C PHE A 234 6.58 48.46 -14.82
N VAL A 235 7.31 48.19 -15.90
CA VAL A 235 7.48 49.14 -17.02
C VAL A 235 6.16 49.32 -17.78
N GLU A 236 5.39 48.25 -17.96
CA GLU A 236 4.05 48.35 -18.55
C GLU A 236 3.12 49.19 -17.65
N ALA A 237 3.11 48.91 -16.35
CA ALA A 237 2.29 49.63 -15.39
C ALA A 237 2.72 51.10 -15.24
N SER A 238 4.01 51.43 -15.33
CA SER A 238 4.49 52.82 -15.22
C SER A 238 3.94 53.71 -16.33
N LYS A 239 3.84 53.21 -17.57
CA LYS A 239 3.21 53.92 -18.69
C LYS A 239 1.72 54.22 -18.45
N ILE A 240 1.02 53.35 -17.71
CA ILE A 240 -0.38 53.56 -17.32
C ILE A 240 -0.47 54.66 -16.26
N TYR A 241 0.42 54.65 -15.27
CA TYR A 241 0.43 55.66 -14.20
C TYR A 241 0.84 57.05 -14.68
N GLU A 242 1.73 57.16 -15.67
CA GLU A 242 2.17 58.43 -16.25
C GLU A 242 0.99 59.29 -16.73
N ASN A 243 -0.06 58.65 -17.25
CA ASN A 243 -1.23 59.33 -17.81
C ASN A 243 -2.40 59.47 -16.81
N ASN A 244 -2.30 58.91 -15.59
CA ASN A 244 -3.40 58.92 -14.63
C ASN A 244 -2.92 59.11 -13.16
N PRO A 245 -2.94 60.34 -12.62
CA PRO A 245 -2.46 60.63 -11.27
C PRO A 245 -3.33 59.99 -10.16
N VAL A 246 -4.62 59.75 -10.41
CA VAL A 246 -5.52 59.09 -9.45
C VAL A 246 -5.14 57.62 -9.27
N ALA A 247 -4.74 56.95 -10.35
CA ALA A 247 -4.28 55.56 -10.30
C ALA A 247 -2.99 55.40 -9.47
N LEU A 248 -2.05 56.35 -9.60
CA LEU A 248 -0.82 56.37 -8.79
C LEU A 248 -1.14 56.51 -7.29
N GLN A 249 -2.10 57.37 -6.94
CA GLN A 249 -2.52 57.58 -5.55
C GLN A 249 -3.20 56.33 -4.96
N LEU A 250 -4.06 55.65 -5.73
CA LEU A 250 -4.66 54.38 -5.30
C LEU A 250 -3.61 53.29 -5.08
N ARG A 251 -2.59 53.21 -5.95
CA ARG A 251 -1.46 52.29 -5.76
C ARG A 251 -0.67 52.60 -4.49
N ALA A 252 -0.39 53.87 -4.21
CA ALA A 252 0.28 54.29 -2.98
C ALA A 252 -0.53 53.87 -1.74
N MET A 253 -1.86 54.03 -1.77
CA MET A 253 -2.73 53.56 -0.68
C MET A 253 -2.75 52.03 -0.56
N ASN A 254 -2.72 51.27 -1.67
CA ASN A 254 -2.67 49.82 -1.62
C ASN A 254 -1.35 49.30 -1.02
N ILE A 255 -0.20 49.90 -1.39
CA ILE A 255 1.11 49.55 -0.82
C ILE A 255 1.11 49.80 0.70
N LEU A 256 0.53 50.92 1.14
CA LEU A 256 0.39 51.21 2.57
C LEU A 256 -0.52 50.19 3.26
N TYR A 257 -1.61 49.77 2.63
CA TYR A 257 -2.52 48.77 3.18
C TYR A 257 -1.87 47.38 3.28
N GLU A 258 -1.15 46.92 2.25
CA GLU A 258 -0.42 45.64 2.26
C GLU A 258 0.68 45.64 3.33
N GLY A 259 1.47 46.71 3.44
CA GLY A 259 2.50 46.83 4.48
C GLY A 259 1.93 46.80 5.92
N LEU A 260 0.71 47.33 6.12
CA LEU A 260 0.02 47.25 7.40
C LEU A 260 -0.61 45.88 7.67
N LYS A 261 -1.02 45.15 6.63
CA LYS A 261 -1.67 43.83 6.72
C LYS A 261 -0.70 42.72 7.15
N ASP A 262 0.55 42.75 6.68
CA ASP A 262 1.55 41.71 6.96
C ASP A 262 2.31 41.90 8.30
N GLY A 263 1.94 42.90 9.10
CA GLY A 263 2.32 42.96 10.52
C GLY A 263 3.75 43.43 10.85
N SER A 264 4.39 44.26 10.01
CA SER A 264 5.70 44.87 10.34
C SER A 264 5.67 46.41 10.26
N GLY A 265 5.65 47.04 11.43
CA GLY A 265 5.47 48.49 11.62
C GLY A 265 6.67 49.38 11.26
N LEU A 266 7.43 49.08 10.20
CA LEU A 266 8.48 49.98 9.71
C LEU A 266 8.50 50.01 8.18
N VAL A 267 7.73 50.96 7.62
CA VAL A 267 7.75 51.29 6.19
C VAL A 267 8.77 52.40 5.96
N ILE A 268 9.90 52.07 5.33
CA ILE A 268 10.89 53.07 4.89
C ILE A 268 10.34 53.75 3.65
N VAL A 269 9.76 54.94 3.83
CA VAL A 269 9.26 55.77 2.73
C VAL A 269 10.43 56.57 2.16
N PRO A 270 10.76 56.43 0.86
CA PRO A 270 11.73 57.30 0.21
C PRO A 270 11.34 58.77 0.37
N SER A 271 12.31 59.65 0.65
CA SER A 271 12.07 61.07 0.96
C SER A 271 11.23 61.81 -0.10
N GLN A 272 11.30 61.39 -1.36
CA GLN A 272 10.54 61.97 -2.48
C GLN A 272 9.02 61.73 -2.36
N VAL A 273 8.60 60.58 -1.82
CA VAL A 273 7.18 60.28 -1.58
C VAL A 273 6.71 60.97 -0.28
N ALA A 274 7.60 61.05 0.71
CA ALA A 274 7.36 61.79 1.96
C ALA A 274 7.16 63.31 1.73
N GLU A 275 7.86 63.91 0.78
CA GLU A 275 7.65 65.33 0.43
C GLU A 275 6.29 65.57 -0.25
N SER A 276 5.81 64.63 -1.08
CA SER A 276 4.49 64.73 -1.72
C SER A 276 3.32 64.50 -0.76
N LEU A 277 3.56 63.82 0.36
CA LEU A 277 2.56 63.41 1.35
C LEU A 277 2.76 64.09 2.71
N ASN A 278 2.93 65.42 2.76
CA ASN A 278 2.97 66.27 3.98
C ASN A 278 3.14 65.51 5.34
N VAL A 279 4.29 64.85 5.50
CA VAL A 279 4.53 63.79 6.50
C VAL A 279 4.46 64.30 7.95
N GLY A 280 4.53 65.61 8.16
CA GLY A 280 4.34 66.24 9.47
C GLY A 280 2.99 65.94 10.11
N THR A 281 1.94 65.71 9.32
CA THR A 281 0.60 65.37 9.85
C THR A 281 0.43 63.88 10.11
N ILE A 282 0.98 63.01 9.27
CA ILE A 282 0.85 61.55 9.42
C ILE A 282 1.74 61.02 10.55
N ALA A 283 2.95 61.58 10.72
CA ALA A 283 3.82 61.25 11.85
C ALA A 283 3.21 61.67 13.20
N ALA A 284 2.48 62.79 13.23
CA ALA A 284 1.73 63.22 14.41
C ALA A 284 0.58 62.25 14.73
N ILE A 285 -0.16 61.80 13.72
CA ILE A 285 -1.25 60.83 13.89
C ILE A 285 -0.73 59.46 14.33
N SER A 286 0.36 58.97 13.76
CA SER A 286 1.00 57.70 14.19
C SER A 286 1.47 57.78 15.64
N LYS A 287 2.04 58.91 16.06
CA LYS A 287 2.50 59.12 17.44
C LYS A 287 1.34 59.25 18.43
N GLU A 288 0.23 59.88 18.03
CA GLU A 288 -1.00 59.91 18.83
C GLU A 288 -1.66 58.53 18.95
N VAL A 289 -1.72 57.76 17.85
CA VAL A 289 -2.30 56.41 17.86
C VAL A 289 -1.46 55.43 18.68
N ALA A 290 -0.13 55.50 18.61
CA ALA A 290 0.75 54.70 19.45
C ALA A 290 0.61 55.06 20.94
N CYS A 291 0.52 56.36 21.27
CA CYS A 291 0.30 56.82 22.64
C CYS A 291 -1.10 56.41 23.18
N PHE A 292 -2.12 56.38 22.30
CA PHE A 292 -3.44 55.90 22.65
C PHE A 292 -3.45 54.38 22.90
N ALA A 293 -2.77 53.60 22.06
CA ALA A 293 -2.64 52.15 22.24
C ALA A 293 -1.92 51.79 23.55
N ASP A 294 -0.84 52.49 23.90
CA ASP A 294 -0.13 52.31 25.17
C ASP A 294 -1.00 52.65 26.38
N ASN A 295 -1.78 53.74 26.31
CA ASN A 295 -2.70 54.10 27.39
C ASN A 295 -3.84 53.10 27.56
N VAL A 296 -4.36 52.53 26.48
CA VAL A 296 -5.38 51.47 26.52
C VAL A 296 -4.78 50.18 27.12
N ALA A 297 -3.56 49.79 26.73
CA ALA A 297 -2.87 48.63 27.28
C ALA A 297 -2.58 48.79 28.79
N LYS A 298 -2.17 50.00 29.22
CA LYS A 298 -1.92 50.30 30.64
C LYS A 298 -3.21 50.25 31.47
N LYS A 299 -4.32 50.75 30.91
CA LYS A 299 -5.64 50.75 31.58
C LYS A 299 -6.29 49.36 31.64
N ALA A 300 -5.93 48.46 30.71
CA ALA A 300 -6.33 47.06 30.75
C ALA A 300 -5.54 46.25 31.78
N MET A 301 -4.26 46.59 32.02
CA MET A 301 -3.42 45.96 33.05
C MET A 301 -3.76 46.41 34.48
N GLU A 302 -4.32 47.61 34.66
CA GLU A 302 -4.70 48.15 35.98
C GLU A 302 -6.06 47.63 36.48
N LYS A 303 -6.78 46.85 35.65
CA LYS A 303 -8.13 46.33 35.94
C LYS A 303 -8.19 44.81 36.17
N ASN A 304 -7.03 44.18 36.35
CA ASN A 304 -6.85 42.77 36.72
C ASN A 304 -5.97 42.69 37.97
#